data_AF-A0A3C0SRC1-F1
#
_entry.id   AF-A0A3C0SRC1-F1
#
_cell.length_a   1.000
_cell.length_b   1.000
_cell.length_c   1.000
_cell.angle_alpha   90.00
_cell.angle_beta   90.00
_cell.angle_gamma   90.00
#
_symmetry.space_group_name_H-M   'P 1'
#
loop_
_entity.id
_entity.type
_entity.pdbx_description
1 polymer ?
#
loop_
_entity_poly.entity_id
_entity_poly.type
_entity_poly.pdbx_seq_one_letter_code
_entity_poly.pdbx_strand_id
1 'polypeptide(L)'
;MKDIYSINNPMAPLWFMYPHISRYSIGWRMGYGEGYAIKFVDWYNSLSKEEQKQFQEMFPEPKGWLGWYEEEGIDRDIYDGQTLCWSKNGEMRYYLESLQTDFRKGKRIKYLFFWGHQPSNDGSIIKACLSQWWKADFTINTDTYCCMEQYMMAEKARLFEDNETLEKIMKSKNPKQIKNLGRQVKNFDEYLWVKNRYSIILNGNYAKFIQNEDLRQFLIGTKDRVLVEASPYDKIWGIGMSADEENIENPLSWNGSNLLGFALMEVRYELIKVCKNYNKLNLIKLNDMFD
;
A
#
# COMPACT_ATOMS: atom_id res chain seq x y z
N MET A 1 -4.19 -6.20 30.93
CA MET A 1 -3.67 -6.81 29.69
C MET A 1 -2.74 -7.98 29.95
N LYS A 2 -1.80 -7.90 30.91
CA LYS A 2 -0.83 -8.97 31.20
C LYS A 2 -1.44 -10.33 31.54
N ASP A 3 -2.62 -10.37 32.16
CA ASP A 3 -3.31 -11.62 32.49
C ASP A 3 -4.04 -12.27 31.30
N ILE A 4 -4.16 -11.53 30.18
CA ILE A 4 -4.95 -11.94 29.00
C ILE A 4 -4.04 -12.20 27.80
N TYR A 5 -2.95 -11.43 27.66
CA TYR A 5 -2.05 -11.45 26.51
C TYR A 5 -0.62 -11.79 26.94
N SER A 6 0.03 -12.63 26.15
CA SER A 6 1.42 -13.09 26.33
C SER A 6 2.09 -13.23 24.96
N ILE A 7 3.37 -13.60 24.91
CA ILE A 7 4.05 -13.80 23.62
C ILE A 7 3.39 -14.90 22.74
N ASN A 8 2.71 -15.87 23.37
CA ASN A 8 1.99 -16.94 22.68
C ASN A 8 0.55 -16.57 22.28
N ASN A 9 0.00 -15.50 22.86
CA ASN A 9 -1.27 -14.90 22.50
C ASN A 9 -1.11 -13.37 22.54
N PRO A 10 -0.41 -12.77 21.56
CA PRO A 10 0.05 -11.40 21.67
C PRO A 10 -1.04 -10.38 21.38
N MET A 11 -0.88 -9.15 21.90
CA MET A 11 -1.64 -8.01 21.40
C MET A 11 -1.21 -7.67 19.96
N ALA A 12 -2.09 -7.06 19.18
CA ALA A 12 -1.76 -6.62 17.83
C ALA A 12 -0.86 -5.37 17.85
N PRO A 13 0.19 -5.30 17.03
CA PRO A 13 0.87 -4.04 16.76
C PRO A 13 -0.11 -2.93 16.34
N LEU A 14 0.25 -1.68 16.63
CA LEU A 14 -0.59 -0.51 16.35
C LEU A 14 -1.04 -0.44 14.88
N TRP A 15 -0.13 -0.77 13.94
CA TRP A 15 -0.40 -0.78 12.50
C TRP A 15 -1.30 -1.92 12.01
N PHE A 16 -1.59 -2.92 12.84
CA PHE A 16 -2.60 -3.94 12.53
C PHE A 16 -3.92 -3.68 13.24
N MET A 17 -3.90 -3.09 14.43
CA MET A 17 -5.11 -2.70 15.15
C MET A 17 -5.84 -1.56 14.43
N TYR A 18 -5.12 -0.47 14.15
CA TYR A 18 -5.66 0.69 13.45
C TYR A 18 -4.79 1.02 12.23
N PRO A 19 -4.87 0.20 11.16
CA PRO A 19 -4.01 0.33 9.97
C PRO A 19 -4.15 1.65 9.22
N HIS A 20 -5.19 2.43 9.50
CA HIS A 20 -5.42 3.75 8.92
C HIS A 20 -4.82 4.89 9.75
N ILE A 21 -4.46 4.70 11.02
CA ILE A 21 -3.85 5.76 11.84
C ILE A 21 -2.33 5.73 11.65
N SER A 22 -1.75 6.76 11.02
CA SER A 22 -0.30 6.83 10.83
C SER A 22 0.44 7.05 12.16
N ARG A 23 1.72 6.66 12.24
CA ARG A 23 2.55 6.70 13.46
C ARG A 23 2.49 8.04 14.22
N TYR A 24 2.51 9.16 13.50
CA TYR A 24 2.51 10.51 14.09
C TYR A 24 1.14 11.18 14.12
N SER A 25 0.08 10.45 13.78
CA SER A 25 -1.27 10.97 13.86
C SER A 25 -1.62 11.36 15.29
N ILE A 26 -2.28 12.51 15.44
CA ILE A 26 -2.85 12.94 16.71
C ILE A 26 -3.88 11.94 17.25
N GLY A 27 -4.41 11.04 16.40
CA GLY A 27 -5.31 9.97 16.78
C GLY A 27 -4.77 9.02 17.86
N TRP A 28 -3.45 8.94 18.03
CA TRP A 28 -2.80 8.16 19.10
C TRP A 28 -2.74 8.88 20.46
N ARG A 29 -3.02 10.19 20.50
CA ARG A 29 -2.91 11.05 21.70
C ARG A 29 -4.20 11.77 22.08
N MET A 30 -5.10 11.96 21.12
CA MET A 30 -6.36 12.67 21.31
C MET A 30 -7.49 12.04 20.48
N GLY A 31 -7.34 10.78 20.08
CA GLY A 31 -8.33 10.04 19.31
C GLY A 31 -8.60 8.67 19.92
N TYR A 32 -9.48 7.92 19.27
CA TYR A 32 -9.89 6.60 19.75
C TYR A 32 -8.75 5.56 19.79
N GLY A 33 -7.63 5.81 19.08
CA GLY A 33 -6.45 4.94 19.14
C GLY A 33 -5.65 5.04 20.44
N GLU A 34 -5.80 6.12 21.21
CA GLU A 34 -5.00 6.40 22.42
C GLU A 34 -5.15 5.29 23.47
N GLY A 35 -6.39 4.89 23.76
CA GLY A 35 -6.67 3.87 24.77
C GLY A 35 -5.97 2.55 24.46
N TYR A 36 -6.01 2.11 23.19
CA TYR A 36 -5.31 0.92 22.75
C TYR A 36 -3.79 1.08 22.84
N ALA A 37 -3.25 2.21 22.37
CA ALA A 37 -1.81 2.46 22.33
C ALA A 37 -1.17 2.39 23.72
N ILE A 38 -1.81 3.01 24.72
CA ILE A 38 -1.35 2.95 26.12
C ILE A 38 -1.31 1.50 26.60
N LYS A 39 -2.39 0.74 26.38
CA LYS A 39 -2.47 -0.67 26.80
C LYS A 39 -1.48 -1.58 26.07
N PHE A 40 -1.24 -1.32 24.79
CA PHE A 40 -0.25 -2.04 24.00
C PHE A 40 1.17 -1.78 24.50
N VAL A 41 1.54 -0.52 24.73
CA VAL A 41 2.87 -0.14 25.24
C VAL A 41 3.10 -0.71 26.64
N ASP A 42 2.12 -0.63 27.54
CA ASP A 42 2.19 -1.22 28.88
C ASP A 42 2.43 -2.74 28.85
N TRP A 43 1.74 -3.43 27.94
CA TRP A 43 1.90 -4.87 27.74
C TRP A 43 3.27 -5.20 27.14
N TYR A 44 3.65 -4.52 26.05
CA TYR A 44 4.91 -4.77 25.36
C TYR A 44 6.13 -4.51 26.28
N ASN A 45 6.10 -3.43 27.07
CA ASN A 45 7.15 -3.10 28.04
C ASN A 45 7.20 -4.07 29.24
N SER A 46 6.18 -4.90 29.42
CA SER A 46 6.16 -5.93 30.46
C SER A 46 6.75 -7.27 30.05
N LEU A 47 6.95 -7.48 28.75
CA LEU A 47 7.61 -8.67 28.22
C LEU A 47 9.10 -8.66 28.57
N SER A 48 9.71 -9.84 28.68
CA SER A 48 11.16 -9.97 28.79
C SER A 48 11.84 -9.43 27.52
N LYS A 49 13.16 -9.18 27.56
CA LYS A 49 13.89 -8.73 26.37
C LYS A 49 13.90 -9.77 25.25
N GLU A 50 13.94 -11.05 25.62
CA GLU A 50 13.82 -12.18 24.70
C GLU A 50 12.42 -12.23 24.06
N GLU A 51 11.36 -12.03 24.86
CA GLU A 51 9.99 -11.99 24.36
C GLU A 51 9.73 -10.77 23.46
N GLN A 52 10.27 -9.60 23.80
CA GLN A 52 10.23 -8.41 22.93
C GLN A 52 10.89 -8.71 21.59
N LYS A 53 12.08 -9.32 21.57
CA LYS A 53 12.76 -9.71 20.35
C LYS A 53 11.93 -10.71 19.53
N GLN A 54 11.35 -11.72 20.18
CA GLN A 54 10.46 -12.67 19.53
C GLN A 54 9.23 -11.97 18.91
N PHE A 55 8.65 -10.99 19.60
CA PHE A 55 7.53 -10.20 19.10
C PHE A 55 7.92 -9.40 17.85
N GLN A 56 9.07 -8.71 17.88
CA GLN A 56 9.60 -7.95 16.75
C GLN A 56 9.87 -8.83 15.52
N GLU A 57 10.39 -10.04 15.73
CA GLU A 57 10.61 -11.01 14.65
C GLU A 57 9.29 -11.54 14.06
N MET A 58 8.26 -11.70 14.90
CA MET A 58 6.94 -12.12 14.46
C MET A 58 6.20 -10.99 13.71
N PHE A 59 6.36 -9.76 14.16
CA PHE A 59 5.67 -8.57 13.68
C PHE A 59 6.67 -7.45 13.37
N PRO A 60 7.40 -7.56 12.25
CA PRO A 60 8.36 -6.55 11.86
C PRO A 60 7.65 -5.24 11.49
N GLU A 61 8.36 -4.14 11.69
CA GLU A 61 7.89 -2.80 11.37
C GLU A 61 7.60 -2.67 9.86
N PRO A 62 6.39 -2.24 9.46
CA PRO A 62 6.14 -1.83 8.10
C PRO A 62 6.79 -0.48 7.78
N LYS A 63 6.84 -0.13 6.50
CA LYS A 63 7.10 1.25 6.05
C LYS A 63 6.11 2.22 6.74
N GLY A 64 6.64 3.34 7.22
CA GLY A 64 5.91 4.33 8.03
C GLY A 64 5.94 4.06 9.54
N TRP A 65 6.56 2.95 9.96
CA TRP A 65 6.72 2.53 11.35
C TRP A 65 8.16 2.13 11.70
N LEU A 66 9.14 2.39 10.82
CA LEU A 66 10.52 1.97 11.02
C LEU A 66 11.17 2.74 12.18
N GLY A 67 11.74 2.01 13.15
CA GLY A 67 12.32 2.59 14.36
C GLY A 67 11.32 2.75 15.52
N TRP A 68 10.06 2.35 15.36
CA TRP A 68 9.06 2.25 16.42
C TRP A 68 9.50 1.39 17.62
N TYR A 69 10.17 0.25 17.39
CA TYR A 69 10.64 -0.61 18.49
C TYR A 69 11.92 -0.12 19.18
N GLU A 70 12.54 0.92 18.64
CA GLU A 70 13.80 1.46 19.14
C GLU A 70 13.55 2.49 20.26
N GLU A 71 14.57 3.26 20.61
CA GLU A 71 14.41 4.33 21.60
C GLU A 71 13.40 5.38 21.12
N GLU A 72 12.75 6.03 22.08
CA GLU A 72 11.73 7.02 21.78
C GLU A 72 12.31 8.14 20.91
N GLY A 73 11.60 8.46 19.82
CA GLY A 73 12.00 9.50 18.87
C GLY A 73 12.85 9.00 17.68
N ILE A 74 13.23 7.72 17.63
CA ILE A 74 13.90 7.19 16.45
C ILE A 74 12.92 6.95 15.30
N ASP A 75 13.10 7.68 14.22
CA ASP A 75 12.43 7.46 12.95
C ASP A 75 13.43 7.09 11.87
N ARG A 76 13.28 5.90 11.30
CA ARG A 76 14.11 5.42 10.20
C ARG A 76 13.40 5.47 8.86
N ASP A 77 12.12 5.87 8.84
CA ASP A 77 11.44 6.17 7.59
C ASP A 77 11.99 7.45 6.97
N ILE A 78 11.82 7.55 5.66
CA ILE A 78 12.34 8.64 4.85
C ILE A 78 11.13 9.38 4.29
N TYR A 79 11.15 10.70 4.34
CA TYR A 79 10.05 11.52 3.84
C TYR A 79 10.58 12.59 2.86
N ASP A 80 9.82 12.81 1.78
CA ASP A 80 9.96 13.99 0.90
C ASP A 80 8.76 14.89 1.14
N GLY A 81 8.95 15.92 1.97
CA GLY A 81 7.82 16.69 2.53
C GLY A 81 6.92 15.79 3.39
N GLN A 82 5.66 15.63 2.99
CA GLN A 82 4.70 14.77 3.68
C GLN A 82 4.62 13.35 3.09
N THR A 83 5.31 13.09 1.97
CA THR A 83 5.26 11.79 1.28
C THR A 83 6.23 10.82 1.93
N LEU A 84 5.71 9.70 2.46
CA LEU A 84 6.56 8.59 2.91
C LEU A 84 7.26 7.94 1.71
N CYS A 85 8.58 7.86 1.75
CA CYS A 85 9.44 7.26 0.74
C CYS A 85 9.86 5.85 1.15
N TRP A 86 9.71 4.88 0.26
CA TRP A 86 10.05 3.48 0.54
C TRP A 86 11.56 3.21 0.41
N SER A 87 12.28 4.09 -0.29
CA SER A 87 13.73 4.06 -0.48
C SER A 87 14.32 5.48 -0.52
N LYS A 88 15.61 5.60 -0.20
CA LYS A 88 16.30 6.90 0.03
C LYS A 88 16.29 7.84 -1.19
N ASN A 89 16.25 7.28 -2.40
CA ASN A 89 16.29 8.03 -3.67
C ASN A 89 15.09 7.74 -4.58
N GLY A 90 14.01 7.13 -4.07
CA GLY A 90 12.91 6.65 -4.90
C GLY A 90 13.28 5.46 -5.81
N GLU A 91 14.39 4.78 -5.51
CA GLU A 91 14.80 3.54 -6.15
C GLU A 91 13.69 2.49 -6.02
N MET A 92 13.24 1.99 -7.17
CA MET A 92 12.21 0.96 -7.25
C MET A 92 12.85 -0.42 -7.05
N ARG A 93 12.15 -1.32 -6.36
CA ARG A 93 12.63 -2.70 -6.20
C ARG A 93 12.64 -3.49 -7.51
N TYR A 94 11.72 -3.15 -8.41
CA TYR A 94 11.53 -3.82 -9.70
C TYR A 94 11.51 -2.78 -10.82
N TYR A 95 12.15 -3.11 -11.93
CA TYR A 95 12.25 -2.23 -13.10
C TYR A 95 12.28 -3.07 -14.39
N LEU A 96 11.86 -2.46 -15.49
CA LEU A 96 11.68 -3.15 -16.77
C LEU A 96 12.99 -3.72 -17.31
N GLU A 97 14.11 -3.01 -17.13
CA GLU A 97 15.43 -3.42 -17.63
C GLU A 97 15.91 -4.71 -16.96
N SER A 98 15.59 -4.93 -15.68
CA SER A 98 15.85 -6.20 -14.99
C SER A 98 15.04 -7.34 -15.60
N LEU A 99 13.75 -7.10 -15.84
CA LEU A 99 12.86 -8.07 -16.44
C LEU A 99 13.29 -8.45 -17.87
N GLN A 100 13.69 -7.46 -18.67
CA GLN A 100 14.22 -7.65 -20.01
C GLN A 100 15.56 -8.42 -19.99
N THR A 101 16.42 -8.16 -19.00
CA THR A 101 17.67 -8.90 -18.82
C THR A 101 17.40 -10.36 -18.51
N ASP A 102 16.45 -10.65 -17.63
CA ASP A 102 16.04 -12.01 -17.29
C ASP A 102 15.41 -12.73 -18.48
N PHE A 103 14.60 -12.03 -19.28
CA PHE A 103 14.05 -12.55 -20.53
C PHE A 103 15.15 -12.90 -21.55
N ARG A 104 16.12 -12.00 -21.78
CA ARG A 104 17.27 -12.26 -22.67
C ARG A 104 18.11 -13.46 -22.23
N LYS A 105 18.17 -13.73 -20.92
CA LYS A 105 18.85 -14.91 -20.34
C LYS A 105 18.03 -16.20 -20.47
N GLY A 106 16.85 -16.17 -21.09
CA GLY A 106 15.98 -17.33 -21.23
C GLY A 106 15.35 -17.78 -19.92
N LYS A 107 15.30 -16.93 -18.88
CA LYS A 107 14.61 -17.29 -17.64
C LYS A 107 13.12 -17.41 -17.91
N ARG A 108 12.50 -18.47 -17.36
CA ARG A 108 11.05 -18.63 -17.41
C ARG A 108 10.38 -17.62 -16.49
N ILE A 109 9.68 -16.65 -17.08
CA ILE A 109 8.91 -15.64 -16.36
C ILE A 109 7.44 -16.02 -16.40
N LYS A 110 6.74 -15.90 -15.26
CA LYS A 110 5.29 -16.08 -15.19
C LYS A 110 4.64 -14.71 -15.03
N TYR A 111 3.68 -14.40 -15.89
CA TYR A 111 2.96 -13.13 -15.85
C TYR A 111 1.56 -13.30 -15.25
N LEU A 112 1.04 -12.22 -14.68
CA LEU A 112 -0.39 -12.02 -14.45
C LEU A 112 -0.79 -10.69 -15.07
N PHE A 113 -1.38 -10.76 -16.26
CA PHE A 113 -1.90 -9.60 -16.98
C PHE A 113 -3.28 -9.19 -16.44
N PHE A 114 -3.41 -7.94 -16.01
CA PHE A 114 -4.67 -7.36 -15.55
C PHE A 114 -4.96 -6.05 -16.27
N TRP A 115 -6.23 -5.80 -16.53
CA TRP A 115 -6.76 -4.56 -17.05
C TRP A 115 -8.27 -4.53 -16.82
N GLY A 116 -8.85 -3.34 -16.71
CA GLY A 116 -10.24 -3.16 -16.27
C GLY A 116 -10.42 -3.27 -14.75
N HIS A 117 -11.62 -2.96 -14.29
CA HIS A 117 -11.94 -2.80 -12.86
C HIS A 117 -13.32 -3.34 -12.47
N GLN A 118 -13.99 -4.05 -13.38
CA GLN A 118 -15.32 -4.60 -13.10
C GLN A 118 -15.17 -5.83 -12.18
N PRO A 119 -15.99 -5.93 -11.12
CA PRO A 119 -16.06 -7.15 -10.33
C PRO A 119 -16.64 -8.30 -11.15
N SER A 120 -16.39 -9.52 -10.70
CA SER A 120 -17.11 -10.68 -11.23
C SER A 120 -18.59 -10.62 -10.81
N ASN A 121 -19.45 -11.28 -11.60
CA ASN A 121 -20.88 -11.31 -11.33
C ASN A 121 -21.24 -12.02 -10.01
N ASP A 122 -20.40 -12.95 -9.55
CA ASP A 122 -20.59 -13.73 -8.33
C ASP A 122 -19.92 -13.10 -7.09
N GLY A 123 -19.32 -11.92 -7.23
CA GLY A 123 -18.64 -11.21 -6.15
C GLY A 123 -17.25 -11.74 -5.80
N SER A 124 -16.76 -12.77 -6.51
CA SER A 124 -15.39 -13.27 -6.32
C SER A 124 -14.32 -12.22 -6.62
N ILE A 125 -13.23 -12.23 -5.84
CA ILE A 125 -12.09 -11.37 -6.15
C ILE A 125 -11.32 -11.93 -7.35
N ILE A 126 -11.24 -11.13 -8.40
CA ILE A 126 -10.52 -11.43 -9.64
C ILE A 126 -9.39 -10.44 -9.87
N LYS A 127 -8.54 -10.73 -10.87
CA LYS A 127 -7.36 -9.91 -11.22
C LYS A 127 -7.63 -8.42 -11.44
N ALA A 128 -8.86 -8.04 -11.75
CA ALA A 128 -9.29 -6.64 -11.86
C ALA A 128 -9.13 -5.85 -10.54
N CYS A 129 -9.04 -6.53 -9.38
CA CYS A 129 -8.83 -5.88 -8.10
C CYS A 129 -7.47 -5.18 -7.94
N LEU A 130 -6.51 -5.53 -8.80
CA LEU A 130 -5.20 -4.90 -8.92
C LEU A 130 -5.28 -3.51 -9.57
N SER A 131 -6.36 -3.21 -10.29
CA SER A 131 -6.57 -1.89 -10.90
C SER A 131 -6.74 -0.79 -9.84
N GLN A 132 -6.22 0.40 -10.15
CA GLN A 132 -6.41 1.59 -9.32
C GLN A 132 -7.87 2.09 -9.29
N TRP A 133 -8.68 1.62 -10.24
CA TRP A 133 -10.11 1.92 -10.34
C TRP A 133 -11.03 0.93 -9.63
N TRP A 134 -10.49 -0.19 -9.14
CA TRP A 134 -11.28 -1.14 -8.35
C TRP A 134 -11.86 -0.43 -7.11
N LYS A 135 -13.17 -0.55 -6.92
CA LYS A 135 -13.87 0.05 -5.78
C LYS A 135 -13.56 -0.76 -4.52
N ALA A 136 -12.82 -0.14 -3.62
CA ALA A 136 -12.49 -0.65 -2.31
C ALA A 136 -12.17 0.56 -1.44
N ASP A 137 -12.97 0.76 -0.41
CA ASP A 137 -12.76 1.86 0.52
C ASP A 137 -11.52 1.58 1.38
N PHE A 138 -10.74 2.62 1.66
CA PHE A 138 -9.65 2.57 2.63
C PHE A 138 -9.39 3.98 3.16
N THR A 139 -8.84 4.05 4.38
CA THR A 139 -8.66 5.29 5.11
C THR A 139 -7.18 5.53 5.41
N ILE A 140 -6.71 6.77 5.31
CA ILE A 140 -5.42 7.19 5.82
C ILE A 140 -5.66 8.43 6.69
N ASN A 141 -5.33 8.29 7.97
CA ASN A 141 -5.71 9.22 9.03
C ASN A 141 -7.22 9.47 9.03
N THR A 142 -7.63 10.66 8.62
CA THR A 142 -9.03 11.10 8.60
C THR A 142 -9.67 11.00 7.21
N ASP A 143 -8.87 10.75 6.16
CA ASP A 143 -9.34 10.76 4.79
C ASP A 143 -9.68 9.34 4.34
N THR A 144 -10.93 9.15 3.92
CA THR A 144 -11.41 7.91 3.28
C THR A 144 -11.47 8.07 1.77
N TYR A 145 -10.93 7.09 1.06
CA TYR A 145 -10.88 7.04 -0.40
C TYR A 145 -11.68 5.85 -0.90
N CYS A 146 -12.47 6.04 -1.96
CA CYS A 146 -13.30 4.97 -2.53
C CYS A 146 -12.56 4.05 -3.52
N CYS A 147 -11.38 4.48 -3.96
CA CYS A 147 -10.46 3.70 -4.77
C CYS A 147 -9.08 4.38 -4.80
N MET A 148 -8.09 3.64 -5.30
CA MET A 148 -6.72 4.14 -5.40
C MET A 148 -6.56 5.36 -6.31
N GLU A 149 -7.34 5.48 -7.38
CA GLU A 149 -7.24 6.68 -8.23
C GLU A 149 -7.69 7.95 -7.49
N GLN A 150 -8.73 7.87 -6.65
CA GLN A 150 -9.15 9.02 -5.85
C GLN A 150 -8.01 9.48 -4.94
N TYR A 151 -7.36 8.53 -4.27
CA TYR A 151 -6.17 8.77 -3.47
C TYR A 151 -5.03 9.38 -4.29
N MET A 152 -4.67 8.79 -5.44
CA MET A 152 -3.60 9.31 -6.29
C MET A 152 -3.85 10.77 -6.72
N MET A 153 -5.09 11.11 -7.07
CA MET A 153 -5.42 12.48 -7.46
C MET A 153 -5.45 13.44 -6.27
N ALA A 154 -5.90 12.97 -5.10
CA ALA A 154 -5.86 13.75 -3.87
C ALA A 154 -4.42 14.06 -3.45
N GLU A 155 -3.54 13.07 -3.44
CA GLU A 155 -2.11 13.26 -3.12
C GLU A 155 -1.41 14.13 -4.15
N LYS A 156 -1.78 14.03 -5.43
CA LYS A 156 -1.31 14.98 -6.45
C LYS A 156 -1.71 16.41 -6.10
N ALA A 157 -2.96 16.65 -5.71
CA ALA A 157 -3.41 17.97 -5.30
C ALA A 157 -2.70 18.47 -4.01
N ARG A 158 -2.45 17.57 -3.04
CA ARG A 158 -1.66 17.87 -1.83
C ARG A 158 -0.23 18.28 -2.17
N LEU A 159 0.43 17.54 -3.06
CA LEU A 159 1.81 17.78 -3.48
C LEU A 159 2.01 19.16 -4.11
N PHE A 160 0.98 19.69 -4.79
CA PHE A 160 1.01 21.00 -5.44
C PHE A 160 0.19 22.08 -4.70
N GLU A 161 -0.16 21.80 -3.44
CA GLU A 161 -0.87 22.72 -2.53
C GLU A 161 -2.22 23.24 -3.09
N ASP A 162 -2.86 22.48 -3.98
CA ASP A 162 -4.15 22.84 -4.58
C ASP A 162 -5.34 22.33 -3.75
N ASN A 163 -5.56 22.99 -2.62
CA ASN A 163 -6.61 22.64 -1.66
C ASN A 163 -8.03 22.69 -2.27
N GLU A 164 -8.28 23.57 -3.24
CA GLU A 164 -9.58 23.70 -3.91
C GLU A 164 -9.90 22.46 -4.75
N THR A 165 -8.92 22.00 -5.54
CA THR A 165 -9.07 20.78 -6.36
C THR A 165 -9.12 19.54 -5.46
N LEU A 166 -8.30 19.49 -4.40
CA LEU A 166 -8.34 18.42 -3.40
C LEU A 166 -9.75 18.25 -2.82
N GLU A 167 -10.38 19.33 -2.35
CA GLU A 167 -11.72 19.26 -1.76
C GLU A 167 -12.77 18.71 -2.74
N LYS A 168 -12.68 19.10 -4.02
CA LYS A 168 -13.54 18.57 -5.09
C LYS A 168 -13.29 17.08 -5.36
N ILE A 169 -12.03 16.64 -5.33
CA ILE A 169 -11.65 15.23 -5.50
C ILE A 169 -12.21 14.39 -4.35
N MET A 170 -12.04 14.84 -3.10
CA MET A 170 -12.50 14.12 -1.92
C MET A 170 -14.03 13.98 -1.86
N LYS A 171 -14.78 14.96 -2.40
CA LYS A 171 -16.25 14.91 -2.50
C LYS A 171 -16.77 14.03 -3.64
N SER A 172 -15.94 13.63 -4.61
CA SER A 172 -16.39 12.87 -5.77
C SER A 172 -16.13 11.37 -5.62
N LYS A 173 -17.13 10.55 -5.98
CA LYS A 173 -16.97 9.09 -6.17
C LYS A 173 -16.99 8.66 -7.64
N ASN A 174 -17.19 9.62 -8.55
CA ASN A 174 -17.35 9.36 -9.99
C ASN A 174 -15.97 9.27 -10.68
N PRO A 175 -15.63 8.13 -11.31
CA PRO A 175 -14.31 7.95 -11.93
C PRO A 175 -13.92 9.02 -12.96
N LYS A 176 -14.85 9.41 -13.83
CA LYS A 176 -14.60 10.41 -14.88
C LYS A 176 -14.33 11.78 -14.27
N GLN A 177 -15.08 12.14 -13.23
CA GLN A 177 -14.90 13.42 -12.52
C GLN A 177 -13.58 13.47 -11.77
N ILE A 178 -13.24 12.43 -11.00
CA ILE A 178 -11.96 12.32 -10.27
C ILE A 178 -10.78 12.48 -11.24
N LYS A 179 -10.80 11.74 -12.36
CA LYS A 179 -9.75 11.82 -13.39
C LYS A 179 -9.64 13.20 -14.02
N ASN A 180 -10.77 13.86 -14.27
CA ASN A 180 -10.77 15.20 -14.83
C ASN A 180 -10.20 16.25 -13.85
N LEU A 181 -10.62 16.20 -12.58
CA LEU A 181 -10.09 17.08 -11.53
C LEU A 181 -8.58 16.89 -11.35
N GLY A 182 -8.10 15.64 -11.38
CA GLY A 182 -6.68 15.33 -11.34
C GLY A 182 -5.82 15.93 -12.45
N ARG A 183 -6.42 16.19 -13.62
CA ARG A 183 -5.78 16.90 -14.74
C ARG A 183 -5.79 18.41 -14.57
N GLN A 184 -6.65 18.93 -13.70
CA GLN A 184 -6.84 20.35 -13.43
C GLN A 184 -6.08 20.84 -12.18
N VAL A 185 -5.33 19.95 -11.51
CA VAL A 185 -4.47 20.32 -10.37
C VAL A 185 -3.53 21.46 -10.78
N LYS A 186 -3.62 22.56 -10.06
CA LYS A 186 -2.81 23.78 -10.25
C LYS A 186 -1.36 23.54 -9.84
N ASN A 187 -0.46 24.42 -10.28
CA ASN A 187 0.97 24.42 -9.92
C ASN A 187 1.70 23.11 -10.22
N PHE A 188 1.20 22.33 -11.19
CA PHE A 188 1.78 21.04 -11.53
C PHE A 188 3.21 21.19 -12.04
N ASP A 189 4.14 20.54 -11.34
CA ASP A 189 5.53 20.37 -11.75
C ASP A 189 5.79 18.89 -12.05
N GLU A 190 6.20 18.60 -13.29
CA GLU A 190 6.38 17.23 -13.76
C GLU A 190 7.53 16.53 -13.03
N TYR A 191 8.63 17.25 -12.75
CA TYR A 191 9.78 16.69 -12.07
C TYR A 191 9.42 16.26 -10.65
N LEU A 192 8.75 17.12 -9.89
CA LEU A 192 8.29 16.84 -8.53
C LEU A 192 7.27 15.69 -8.53
N TRP A 193 6.37 15.64 -9.52
CA TRP A 193 5.45 14.52 -9.67
C TRP A 193 6.17 13.21 -9.95
N VAL A 194 7.09 13.17 -10.91
CA VAL A 194 7.85 11.95 -11.24
C VAL A 194 8.67 11.47 -10.05
N LYS A 195 9.25 12.39 -9.28
CA LYS A 195 10.00 12.08 -8.05
C LYS A 195 9.12 11.41 -6.98
N ASN A 196 7.87 11.85 -6.82
CA ASN A 196 7.01 11.43 -5.70
C ASN A 196 5.94 10.37 -6.06
N ARG A 197 5.48 10.30 -7.31
CA ARG A 197 4.32 9.50 -7.72
C ARG A 197 4.42 8.02 -7.38
N TYR A 198 5.62 7.45 -7.45
CA TYR A 198 5.82 6.03 -7.17
C TYR A 198 5.64 5.74 -5.68
N SER A 199 6.26 6.52 -4.80
CA SER A 199 6.07 6.44 -3.35
C SER A 199 4.62 6.67 -2.94
N ILE A 200 3.94 7.65 -3.54
CA ILE A 200 2.49 7.87 -3.35
C ILE A 200 1.72 6.58 -3.67
N ILE A 201 1.92 6.00 -4.86
CA ILE A 201 1.22 4.77 -5.26
C ILE A 201 1.54 3.58 -4.35
N LEU A 202 2.77 3.44 -3.86
CA LEU A 202 3.12 2.42 -2.87
C LEU A 202 2.35 2.61 -1.56
N ASN A 203 2.34 3.83 -1.02
CA ASN A 203 1.65 4.16 0.24
C ASN A 203 0.15 3.86 0.17
N GLY A 204 -0.51 4.33 -0.89
CA GLY A 204 -1.93 4.07 -1.09
C GLY A 204 -2.25 2.60 -1.31
N ASN A 205 -1.49 1.89 -2.17
CA ASN A 205 -1.75 0.47 -2.39
C ASN A 205 -1.50 -0.32 -1.09
N TYR A 206 -0.45 -0.01 -0.34
CA TYR A 206 -0.24 -0.63 0.97
C TYR A 206 -1.44 -0.42 1.89
N ALA A 207 -1.93 0.83 2.04
CA ALA A 207 -3.12 1.15 2.83
C ALA A 207 -4.37 0.40 2.36
N LYS A 208 -4.65 0.40 1.05
CA LYS A 208 -5.77 -0.35 0.44
C LYS A 208 -5.70 -1.83 0.78
N PHE A 209 -4.57 -2.47 0.49
CA PHE A 209 -4.42 -3.92 0.63
C PHE A 209 -4.29 -4.35 2.09
N ILE A 210 -3.73 -3.52 2.99
CA ILE A 210 -3.68 -3.91 4.41
C ILE A 210 -5.06 -3.85 5.06
N GLN A 211 -5.94 -2.94 4.64
CA GLN A 211 -7.29 -2.77 5.20
C GLN A 211 -8.34 -3.72 4.61
N ASN A 212 -8.12 -4.21 3.38
CA ASN A 212 -9.06 -5.07 2.68
C ASN A 212 -8.52 -6.51 2.62
N GLU A 213 -8.98 -7.39 3.51
CA GLU A 213 -8.42 -8.74 3.68
C GLU A 213 -8.48 -9.59 2.40
N ASP A 214 -9.62 -9.68 1.73
CA ASP A 214 -9.73 -10.50 0.51
C ASP A 214 -8.81 -10.01 -0.61
N LEU A 215 -8.63 -8.68 -0.71
CA LEU A 215 -7.70 -8.08 -1.66
C LEU A 215 -6.26 -8.40 -1.28
N ARG A 216 -5.93 -8.32 0.01
CA ARG A 216 -4.61 -8.70 0.55
C ARG A 216 -4.25 -10.12 0.18
N GLN A 217 -5.18 -11.04 0.42
CA GLN A 217 -4.99 -12.46 0.13
C GLN A 217 -4.83 -12.70 -1.37
N PHE A 218 -5.61 -12.01 -2.21
CA PHE A 218 -5.44 -12.08 -3.65
C PHE A 218 -4.03 -11.62 -4.07
N LEU A 219 -3.59 -10.44 -3.62
CA LEU A 219 -2.28 -9.90 -3.98
C LEU A 219 -1.14 -10.82 -3.51
N ILE A 220 -1.16 -11.30 -2.28
CA ILE A 220 -0.17 -12.29 -1.77
C ILE A 220 -0.21 -13.58 -2.59
N GLY A 221 -1.41 -14.05 -2.92
CA GLY A 221 -1.66 -15.26 -3.72
C GLY A 221 -1.16 -15.19 -5.17
N THR A 222 -0.77 -14.01 -5.66
CA THR A 222 -0.11 -13.87 -6.97
C THR A 222 1.32 -14.45 -6.98
N LYS A 223 1.91 -14.74 -5.80
CA LYS A 223 3.20 -15.43 -5.61
C LYS A 223 4.37 -14.73 -6.32
N ASP A 224 5.07 -15.44 -7.18
CA ASP A 224 6.26 -15.03 -7.93
C ASP A 224 5.92 -14.40 -9.29
N ARG A 225 4.63 -14.30 -9.65
CA ARG A 225 4.24 -13.73 -10.94
C ARG A 225 4.61 -12.25 -11.03
N VAL A 226 5.07 -11.84 -12.21
CA VAL A 226 5.19 -10.43 -12.60
C VAL A 226 3.79 -9.91 -12.88
N LEU A 227 3.39 -8.88 -12.13
CA LEU A 227 2.08 -8.23 -12.32
C LEU A 227 2.22 -7.23 -13.46
N VAL A 228 1.28 -7.27 -14.41
CA VAL A 228 1.36 -6.45 -15.62
C VAL A 228 0.05 -5.76 -15.90
N GLU A 229 0.05 -4.42 -15.87
CA GLU A 229 -1.11 -3.64 -16.29
C GLU A 229 -1.14 -3.57 -17.83
N ALA A 230 -1.94 -4.46 -18.43
CA ALA A 230 -2.12 -4.61 -19.87
C ALA A 230 -3.10 -3.57 -20.44
N SER A 231 -2.83 -2.29 -20.17
CA SER A 231 -3.58 -1.16 -20.70
C SER A 231 -2.96 -0.68 -22.01
N PRO A 232 -3.70 -0.70 -23.14
CA PRO A 232 -3.18 -0.18 -24.42
C PRO A 232 -3.02 1.35 -24.43
N TYR A 233 -3.63 2.05 -23.47
CA TYR A 233 -3.65 3.51 -23.42
C TYR A 233 -2.68 4.10 -22.40
N ASP A 234 -2.13 3.29 -21.49
CA ASP A 234 -1.24 3.75 -20.43
C ASP A 234 0.18 3.21 -20.63
N LYS A 235 1.10 4.13 -20.93
CA LYS A 235 2.53 3.83 -21.15
C LYS A 235 3.39 4.09 -19.91
N ILE A 236 2.82 4.65 -18.85
CA ILE A 236 3.55 4.96 -17.62
C ILE A 236 3.26 3.86 -16.59
N TRP A 237 1.99 3.73 -16.20
CA TRP A 237 1.57 2.74 -15.21
C TRP A 237 1.39 1.35 -15.83
N GLY A 238 0.99 1.31 -17.10
CA GLY A 238 0.86 0.09 -17.91
C GLY A 238 1.97 -0.13 -18.93
N ILE A 239 1.81 -1.19 -19.73
CA ILE A 239 2.75 -1.59 -20.79
C ILE A 239 2.42 -1.00 -22.16
N GLY A 240 1.35 -0.21 -22.29
CA GLY A 240 0.92 0.36 -23.57
C GLY A 240 0.51 -0.71 -24.61
N MET A 241 0.07 -1.88 -24.16
CA MET A 241 -0.38 -3.01 -25.00
C MET A 241 -1.61 -3.68 -24.37
N SER A 242 -2.46 -4.26 -25.22
CA SER A 242 -3.62 -5.05 -24.81
C SER A 242 -3.24 -6.52 -24.52
N ALA A 243 -4.03 -7.17 -23.65
CA ALA A 243 -3.80 -8.55 -23.18
C ALA A 243 -3.81 -9.63 -24.29
N ASP A 244 -4.37 -9.32 -25.45
CA ASP A 244 -4.55 -10.19 -26.62
C ASP A 244 -3.45 -10.00 -27.69
N GLU A 245 -2.52 -9.07 -27.51
CA GLU A 245 -1.41 -8.88 -28.44
C GLU A 245 -0.41 -10.05 -28.40
N GLU A 246 0.00 -10.54 -29.58
CA GLU A 246 0.84 -11.74 -29.75
C GLU A 246 2.14 -11.71 -28.94
N ASN A 247 2.77 -10.54 -28.82
CA ASN A 247 4.05 -10.37 -28.15
C ASN A 247 3.96 -9.82 -26.72
N ILE A 248 2.79 -9.92 -26.06
CA ILE A 248 2.62 -9.38 -24.71
C ILE A 248 3.55 -10.04 -23.67
N GLU A 249 3.92 -11.30 -23.85
CA GLU A 249 4.86 -11.98 -22.94
C GLU A 249 6.33 -11.62 -23.20
N ASN A 250 6.62 -10.82 -24.24
CA ASN A 250 7.95 -10.32 -24.53
C ASN A 250 8.13 -8.89 -23.97
N PRO A 251 8.81 -8.72 -22.81
CA PRO A 251 9.04 -7.40 -22.21
C PRO A 251 9.96 -6.50 -23.05
N LEU A 252 10.62 -7.01 -24.09
CA LEU A 252 11.37 -6.21 -25.06
C LEU A 252 10.44 -5.50 -26.05
N SER A 253 9.20 -5.97 -26.20
CA SER A 253 8.19 -5.41 -27.10
C SER A 253 7.23 -4.44 -26.40
N TRP A 254 7.33 -4.29 -25.08
CA TRP A 254 6.45 -3.40 -24.32
C TRP A 254 6.68 -1.93 -24.66
N ASN A 255 5.58 -1.21 -24.87
CA ASN A 255 5.56 0.22 -25.22
C ASN A 255 5.33 1.13 -24.01
N GLY A 256 5.50 0.60 -22.79
CA GLY A 256 5.25 1.28 -21.54
C GLY A 256 6.05 0.70 -20.38
N SER A 257 6.08 1.42 -19.26
CA SER A 257 6.98 1.16 -18.13
C SER A 257 6.45 0.17 -17.10
N ASN A 258 5.15 -0.16 -17.11
CA ASN A 258 4.52 -1.06 -16.13
C ASN A 258 4.73 -0.66 -14.65
N LEU A 259 4.78 0.65 -14.35
CA LEU A 259 5.07 1.10 -12.98
C LEU A 259 4.06 0.57 -11.95
N LEU A 260 2.79 0.37 -12.33
CA LEU A 260 1.78 -0.12 -11.40
C LEU A 260 2.03 -1.58 -11.03
N GLY A 261 2.35 -2.41 -12.02
CA GLY A 261 2.68 -3.81 -11.81
C GLY A 261 3.85 -3.97 -10.83
N PHE A 262 4.90 -3.17 -11.01
CA PHE A 262 6.06 -3.16 -10.12
C PHE A 262 5.73 -2.65 -8.72
N ALA A 263 4.95 -1.57 -8.59
CA ALA A 263 4.50 -1.06 -7.29
C ALA A 263 3.70 -2.11 -6.51
N LEU A 264 2.77 -2.81 -7.18
CA LEU A 264 1.98 -3.88 -6.54
C LEU A 264 2.86 -5.05 -6.09
N MET A 265 3.90 -5.41 -6.86
CA MET A 265 4.85 -6.45 -6.46
C MET A 265 5.68 -6.05 -5.23
N GLU A 266 6.02 -4.77 -5.13
CA GLU A 266 6.74 -4.22 -3.97
C GLU A 266 5.85 -4.17 -2.72
N VAL A 267 4.60 -3.74 -2.86
CA VAL A 267 3.59 -3.82 -1.79
C VAL A 267 3.34 -5.27 -1.38
N ARG A 268 3.24 -6.20 -2.34
CA ARG A 268 3.12 -7.65 -2.08
C ARG A 268 4.28 -8.15 -1.23
N TYR A 269 5.51 -7.76 -1.57
CA TYR A 269 6.70 -8.14 -0.80
C TYR A 269 6.59 -7.65 0.65
N GLU A 270 6.23 -6.39 0.85
CA GLU A 270 6.09 -5.80 2.18
C GLU A 270 4.98 -6.48 2.99
N LEU A 271 3.82 -6.74 2.36
CA LEU A 271 2.70 -7.44 3.00
C LEU A 271 3.07 -8.88 3.40
N ILE A 272 3.79 -9.62 2.57
CA ILE A 272 4.28 -10.97 2.92
C ILE A 272 5.20 -10.90 4.15
N LYS A 273 6.10 -9.91 4.19
CA LYS A 273 7.03 -9.71 5.31
C LYS A 273 6.27 -9.42 6.61
N VAL A 274 5.35 -8.45 6.59
CA VAL A 274 4.69 -7.96 7.81
C VAL A 274 3.54 -8.85 8.26
N CYS A 275 2.78 -9.44 7.34
CA CYS A 275 1.59 -10.25 7.67
C CYS A 275 1.91 -11.73 7.93
N LYS A 276 3.19 -12.12 7.95
CA LYS A 276 3.63 -13.52 8.12
C LYS A 276 2.98 -14.23 9.32
N ASN A 277 2.80 -13.51 10.43
CA ASN A 277 2.19 -14.03 11.66
C ASN A 277 0.83 -13.37 11.97
N TYR A 278 0.17 -12.78 10.98
CA TYR A 278 -1.09 -12.05 11.17
C TYR A 278 -2.18 -12.92 11.80
N ASN A 279 -2.23 -14.20 11.43
CA ASN A 279 -3.18 -15.19 11.97
C ASN A 279 -2.96 -15.53 13.46
N LYS A 280 -1.85 -15.10 14.08
CA LYS A 280 -1.64 -15.23 15.53
C LYS A 280 -2.37 -14.14 16.33
N LEU A 281 -2.90 -13.13 15.66
CA LEU A 281 -3.60 -12.01 16.29
C LEU A 281 -5.10 -12.31 16.35
N ASN A 282 -5.72 -12.09 17.51
CA ASN A 282 -7.16 -12.12 17.64
C ASN A 282 -7.73 -10.69 17.52
N LEU A 283 -7.73 -10.16 16.29
CA LEU A 283 -8.16 -8.78 16.03
C LEU A 283 -9.65 -8.58 16.31
N ILE A 284 -10.50 -9.59 16.10
CA ILE A 284 -11.94 -9.50 16.42
C ILE A 284 -12.11 -9.21 17.91
N LYS A 285 -11.48 -10.01 18.78
CA LYS A 285 -11.54 -9.80 20.23
C LYS A 285 -10.94 -8.47 20.66
N LEU A 286 -9.85 -8.02 20.01
CA LEU A 286 -9.25 -6.72 20.32
C LEU A 286 -10.18 -5.58 19.91
N ASN A 287 -10.77 -5.62 18.72
CA ASN A 287 -11.74 -4.61 18.27
C ASN A 287 -12.96 -4.57 19.20
N ASP A 288 -13.54 -5.71 19.57
CA ASP A 288 -14.66 -5.76 20.54
C ASP A 288 -14.31 -5.15 21.90
N MET A 289 -13.02 -5.11 22.29
CA MET A 289 -12.57 -4.54 23.56
C MET A 289 -12.29 -3.03 23.49
N PHE A 290 -12.06 -2.47 22.30
CA PHE A 290 -11.52 -1.13 22.11
C PHE A 290 -12.29 -0.26 21.09
N ASP A 291 -13.33 -0.81 20.43
CA ASP A 291 -14.36 -0.08 19.69
C ASP A 291 -15.44 0.49 20.63
#